data_AF-A0A0G9H4Q9-F1
#
_entry.id   AF-A0A0G9H4Q9-F1
#
_cell.length_a   1.000
_cell.length_b   1.000
_cell.length_c   1.000
_cell.angle_alpha   90.00
_cell.angle_beta   90.00
_cell.angle_gamma   90.00
#
_symmetry.space_group_name_H-M   'P 1'
#
loop_
_entity.id
_entity.type
_entity.pdbx_description
1 polymer ?
#
loop_
_entity_poly.entity_id
_entity_poly.type
_entity_poly.pdbx_seq_one_letter_code
_entity_poly.pdbx_strand_id
1 'polypeptide(L)'
;PAGVDLVRVYRSELGGTVLYHCADVPAGMQSYLIGGDQLGRQATTRSLAAMPPGDFVTVWRGRLLVARGNVLVISEPMNYGLTSPRTGFVQFSDRITLVLGVKGGIYVGTRHGVVFLSGSKPGEWTQDEKSSLAPVAGCGLIVDGESLSPQYQQSGRKVAVWLSASGFILGCDDGQILTPQADRLSIDTTESGAMVAHSRRLTATLH
;
A
#
# COMPACT_ATOMS: atom_id res chain seq x y z
N PRO A 1 11.25 12.26 -27.54
CA PRO A 1 11.54 10.99 -26.84
C PRO A 1 11.47 9.83 -27.84
N ALA A 2 12.43 8.90 -27.81
CA ALA A 2 12.42 7.76 -28.73
C ALA A 2 11.16 6.90 -28.49
N GLY A 3 10.47 6.52 -29.57
CA GLY A 3 9.28 5.64 -29.52
C GLY A 3 7.93 6.32 -29.23
N VAL A 4 7.80 7.63 -29.43
CA VAL A 4 6.51 8.34 -29.30
C VAL A 4 5.91 8.57 -30.69
N ASP A 5 4.71 8.04 -30.93
CA ASP A 5 3.99 8.21 -32.20
C ASP A 5 3.09 9.45 -32.21
N LEU A 6 2.47 9.77 -31.05
CA LEU A 6 1.49 10.84 -30.89
C LEU A 6 1.79 11.67 -29.64
N VAL A 7 1.55 12.98 -29.75
CA VAL A 7 1.59 13.95 -28.66
C VAL A 7 0.17 14.43 -28.42
N ARG A 8 -0.32 14.29 -27.19
CA ARG A 8 -1.64 14.81 -26.81
C ARG A 8 -1.54 16.27 -26.39
N VAL A 9 -2.32 17.15 -27.00
CA VAL A 9 -2.39 18.57 -26.67
C VAL A 9 -3.58 18.82 -25.75
N TYR A 10 -3.33 19.55 -24.66
CA TYR A 10 -4.35 19.97 -23.71
C TYR A 10 -4.34 21.50 -23.56
N ARG A 11 -5.54 22.09 -23.43
CA ARG A 11 -5.75 23.53 -23.26
C ARG A 11 -6.79 23.77 -22.15
N SER A 12 -6.64 24.85 -21.39
CA SER A 12 -7.69 25.32 -20.48
C SER A 12 -8.64 26.27 -21.17
N GLU A 13 -9.76 26.57 -20.51
CA GLU A 13 -10.59 27.72 -20.87
C GLU A 13 -9.87 29.04 -20.56
N LEU A 14 -10.38 30.16 -21.08
CA LEU A 14 -9.85 31.49 -20.77
C LEU A 14 -9.92 31.74 -19.25
N GLY A 15 -8.76 31.93 -18.62
CA GLY A 15 -8.67 32.09 -17.15
C GLY A 15 -8.89 30.79 -16.35
N GLY A 16 -9.10 29.65 -17.02
CA GLY A 16 -9.29 28.36 -16.38
C GLY A 16 -7.97 27.68 -15.99
N THR A 17 -8.02 26.90 -14.91
CA THR A 17 -6.87 26.12 -14.40
C THR A 17 -6.91 24.65 -14.81
N VAL A 18 -8.06 24.17 -15.29
CA VAL A 18 -8.30 22.80 -15.72
C VAL A 18 -7.89 22.62 -17.16
N LEU A 19 -7.10 21.58 -17.44
CA LEU A 19 -6.67 21.22 -18.78
C LEU A 19 -7.62 20.20 -19.40
N TYR A 20 -8.10 20.48 -20.61
CA TYR A 20 -8.95 19.60 -21.40
C TYR A 20 -8.24 19.19 -22.68
N HIS A 21 -8.45 17.94 -23.11
CA HIS A 21 -7.91 17.38 -24.33
C HIS A 21 -8.44 18.16 -25.53
N CYS A 22 -7.55 18.53 -26.47
CA CYS A 22 -7.91 19.30 -27.66
C CYS A 22 -7.61 18.51 -28.94
N ALA A 23 -6.44 17.88 -29.03
CA ALA A 23 -6.01 17.13 -30.21
C ALA A 23 -4.93 16.11 -29.87
N ASP A 24 -4.81 15.08 -30.71
CA ASP A 24 -3.66 14.16 -30.76
C ASP A 24 -2.88 14.47 -32.04
N VAL A 25 -1.66 14.99 -31.91
CA VAL A 25 -0.82 15.39 -33.05
C VAL A 25 0.33 14.40 -33.26
N PRO A 26 0.76 14.11 -34.50
CA PRO A 26 1.93 13.28 -34.75
C PRO A 26 3.18 13.85 -34.08
N ALA A 27 4.03 13.00 -33.51
CA ALA A 27 5.24 13.44 -32.82
C ALA A 27 6.25 14.17 -33.73
N GLY A 28 6.15 14.01 -35.06
CA GLY A 28 6.96 14.72 -36.06
C GLY A 28 6.46 16.12 -36.42
N MET A 29 5.30 16.55 -35.91
CA MET A 29 4.74 17.87 -36.17
C MET A 29 5.51 18.96 -35.40
N GLN A 30 6.07 19.95 -36.11
CA GLN A 30 6.95 20.96 -35.50
C GLN A 30 6.20 22.10 -34.80
N SER A 31 4.97 22.39 -35.22
CA SER A 31 4.14 23.44 -34.63
C SER A 31 2.66 23.08 -34.70
N TYR A 32 1.90 23.54 -33.72
CA TYR A 32 0.46 23.33 -33.63
C TYR A 32 -0.18 24.60 -33.07
N LEU A 33 -1.21 25.12 -33.76
CA LEU A 33 -1.91 26.33 -33.36
C LEU A 33 -2.97 26.00 -32.31
N ILE A 34 -2.87 26.66 -31.15
CA ILE A 34 -3.81 26.49 -30.05
C ILE A 34 -4.93 27.53 -30.19
N GLY A 35 -6.16 27.12 -30.51
CA GLY A 35 -7.25 28.10 -30.69
C GLY A 35 -8.55 27.53 -31.26
N GLY A 36 -8.49 26.68 -32.28
CA GLY A 36 -9.66 26.28 -33.07
C GLY A 36 -10.44 25.05 -32.58
N ASP A 37 -9.81 24.19 -31.77
CA ASP A 37 -10.41 22.89 -31.43
C ASP A 37 -11.34 22.94 -30.22
N GLN A 38 -12.35 22.06 -30.22
CA GLN A 38 -13.28 21.91 -29.11
C GLN A 38 -12.57 21.28 -27.90
N LEU A 39 -12.91 21.76 -26.70
CA LEU A 39 -12.42 21.17 -25.47
C LEU A 39 -13.14 19.84 -25.21
N GLY A 40 -12.36 18.77 -25.14
CA GLY A 40 -12.82 17.42 -24.84
C GLY A 40 -12.70 17.08 -23.36
N ARG A 41 -12.18 15.89 -23.06
CA ARG A 41 -12.10 15.36 -21.68
C ARG A 41 -11.00 16.04 -20.87
N GLN A 42 -11.23 16.20 -19.57
CA GLN A 42 -10.21 16.69 -18.64
C GLN A 42 -8.99 15.75 -18.59
N ALA A 43 -7.80 16.34 -18.45
CA ALA A 43 -6.55 15.63 -18.18
C ALA A 43 -6.52 15.06 -16.74
N THR A 44 -7.17 13.92 -16.53
CA THR A 44 -7.27 13.30 -15.18
C THR A 44 -5.99 12.62 -14.71
N THR A 45 -5.03 12.37 -15.61
CA THR A 45 -3.76 11.69 -15.29
C THR A 45 -2.57 12.64 -15.17
N ARG A 46 -2.81 13.95 -15.19
CA ARG A 46 -1.75 14.96 -15.12
C ARG A 46 -0.96 14.80 -13.82
N SER A 47 0.36 14.79 -13.95
CA SER A 47 1.30 14.67 -12.81
C SER A 47 1.23 13.35 -12.06
N LEU A 48 0.56 12.34 -12.62
CA LEU A 48 0.58 10.97 -12.12
C LEU A 48 1.61 10.16 -12.91
N ALA A 49 2.22 9.18 -12.24
CA ALA A 49 3.08 8.19 -12.86
C ALA A 49 2.40 6.82 -12.83
N ALA A 50 2.88 5.91 -13.68
CA ALA A 50 2.52 4.51 -13.59
C ALA A 50 2.94 3.94 -12.23
N MET A 51 2.09 3.09 -11.65
CA MET A 51 2.39 2.38 -10.42
C MET A 51 3.62 1.47 -10.63
N PRO A 52 4.68 1.61 -9.81
CA PRO A 52 5.84 0.74 -9.91
C PRO A 52 5.53 -0.69 -9.43
N PRO A 53 6.31 -1.70 -9.87
CA PRO A 53 6.31 -3.01 -9.24
C PRO A 53 6.92 -2.94 -7.83
N GLY A 54 6.60 -3.93 -6.99
CA GLY A 54 7.16 -4.04 -5.64
C GLY A 54 7.07 -5.45 -5.05
N ASP A 55 7.63 -5.58 -3.85
CA ASP A 55 7.83 -6.84 -3.14
C ASP A 55 6.54 -7.32 -2.47
N PHE A 56 5.78 -6.38 -1.87
CA PHE A 56 4.52 -6.67 -1.20
C PHE A 56 3.42 -5.78 -1.77
N VAL A 57 2.31 -6.39 -2.13
CA VAL A 57 1.18 -5.72 -2.76
C VAL A 57 -0.10 -6.05 -2.00
N THR A 58 -0.86 -5.02 -1.64
CA THR A 58 -2.16 -5.21 -0.98
C THR A 58 -3.14 -4.12 -1.41
N VAL A 59 -4.44 -4.40 -1.23
CA VAL A 59 -5.51 -3.43 -1.50
C VAL A 59 -6.12 -2.99 -0.19
N TRP A 60 -6.19 -1.68 0.02
CA TRP A 60 -6.78 -1.10 1.22
C TRP A 60 -7.64 0.10 0.86
N ARG A 61 -8.91 0.06 1.29
CA ARG A 61 -9.92 1.11 1.03
C ARG A 61 -9.92 1.62 -0.41
N GLY A 62 -9.83 0.69 -1.36
CA GLY A 62 -9.90 1.06 -2.76
C GLY A 62 -8.64 1.75 -3.29
N ARG A 63 -7.49 1.51 -2.66
CA ARG A 63 -6.17 1.90 -3.14
C ARG A 63 -5.27 0.68 -3.18
N LEU A 64 -4.41 0.63 -4.19
CA LEU A 64 -3.31 -0.32 -4.25
C LEU A 64 -2.15 0.25 -3.43
N LEU A 65 -1.60 -0.59 -2.56
CA LEU A 65 -0.40 -0.31 -1.77
C LEU A 65 0.70 -1.24 -2.24
N VAL A 66 1.85 -0.66 -2.60
CA VAL A 66 2.99 -1.40 -3.12
C VAL A 66 4.21 -1.04 -2.29
N ALA A 67 4.76 -2.02 -1.57
CA ALA A 67 6.05 -1.87 -0.90
C ALA A 67 7.19 -2.10 -1.88
N ARG A 68 8.11 -1.15 -1.98
CA ARG A 68 9.32 -1.25 -2.79
C ARG A 68 10.52 -0.80 -1.96
N GLY A 69 11.33 -1.75 -1.51
CA GLY A 69 12.43 -1.44 -0.59
C GLY A 69 11.88 -0.86 0.72
N ASN A 70 12.25 0.37 1.06
CA ASN A 70 11.79 1.10 2.25
C ASN A 70 10.65 2.10 1.96
N VAL A 71 10.04 2.06 0.78
CA VAL A 71 8.98 3.00 0.39
C VAL A 71 7.68 2.25 0.15
N LEU A 72 6.60 2.71 0.79
CA LEU A 72 5.24 2.30 0.51
C LEU A 72 4.63 3.27 -0.49
N VAL A 73 4.43 2.81 -1.73
CA VAL A 73 3.80 3.58 -2.81
C VAL A 73 2.29 3.31 -2.82
N ILE A 74 1.51 4.36 -3.06
CA ILE A 74 0.06 4.37 -2.87
C ILE A 74 -0.60 4.83 -4.16
N SER A 75 -1.62 4.10 -4.62
CA SER A 75 -2.34 4.47 -5.83
C SER A 75 -3.31 5.63 -5.58
N GLU A 76 -3.70 6.26 -6.67
CA GLU A 76 -4.91 7.06 -6.70
C GLU A 76 -6.13 6.19 -6.35
N PRO A 77 -7.15 6.76 -5.69
CA PRO A 77 -8.32 5.99 -5.27
C PRO A 77 -9.06 5.48 -6.51
N MET A 78 -9.41 4.19 -6.51
CA MET A 78 -10.04 3.48 -7.64
C MET A 78 -9.21 3.46 -8.94
N ASN A 79 -7.96 3.92 -8.92
CA ASN A 79 -7.09 3.91 -10.10
C ASN A 79 -5.72 3.29 -9.75
N TYR A 80 -5.71 1.96 -9.68
CA TYR A 80 -4.58 1.18 -9.16
C TYR A 80 -3.31 1.29 -10.00
N GLY A 81 -3.44 1.63 -11.28
CA GLY A 81 -2.31 1.79 -12.19
C GLY A 81 -1.58 3.13 -12.07
N LEU A 82 -2.12 4.10 -11.31
CA LEU A 82 -1.56 5.44 -11.20
C LEU A 82 -1.23 5.80 -9.75
N THR A 83 -0.12 6.51 -9.57
CA THR A 83 0.32 7.07 -8.29
C THR A 83 0.80 8.50 -8.49
N SER A 84 0.64 9.34 -7.47
CA SER A 84 1.25 10.67 -7.42
C SER A 84 2.71 10.54 -6.96
N PRO A 85 3.72 10.86 -7.79
CA PRO A 85 5.12 10.83 -7.36
C PRO A 85 5.45 11.85 -6.26
N ARG A 86 4.60 12.87 -6.09
CA ARG A 86 4.81 13.94 -5.11
C ARG A 86 4.30 13.56 -3.71
N THR A 87 3.18 12.84 -3.64
CA THR A 87 2.43 12.64 -2.39
C THR A 87 1.98 11.21 -2.16
N GLY A 88 2.07 10.35 -3.18
CA GLY A 88 1.59 8.98 -3.16
C GLY A 88 2.61 8.00 -2.57
N PHE A 89 3.37 8.42 -1.56
CA PHE A 89 4.35 7.54 -0.92
C PHE A 89 4.53 7.84 0.57
N VAL A 90 4.90 6.82 1.32
CA VAL A 90 5.40 6.92 2.70
C VAL A 90 6.77 6.23 2.74
N GLN A 91 7.77 6.95 3.21
CA GLN A 91 9.13 6.42 3.36
C GLN A 91 9.39 5.97 4.79
N PHE A 92 10.02 4.81 4.93
CA PHE A 92 10.43 4.22 6.19
C PHE A 92 11.96 4.24 6.33
N SER A 93 12.44 4.07 7.56
CA SER A 93 13.86 4.01 7.88
C SER A 93 14.56 2.76 7.33
N ASP A 94 13.82 1.66 7.14
CA ASP A 94 14.35 0.39 6.68
C ASP A 94 13.40 -0.31 5.69
N ARG A 95 13.90 -1.36 5.04
CA ARG A 95 13.18 -2.20 4.10
C ARG A 95 11.91 -2.76 4.72
N ILE A 96 10.81 -2.62 3.99
CA ILE A 96 9.50 -3.15 4.33
C ILE A 96 9.51 -4.67 4.12
N THR A 97 9.01 -5.41 5.10
CA THR A 97 8.95 -6.88 5.13
C THR A 97 7.51 -7.42 5.13
N LEU A 98 6.53 -6.57 5.44
CA LEU A 98 5.10 -6.86 5.28
C LEU A 98 4.27 -5.59 5.19
N VAL A 99 3.10 -5.71 4.57
CA VAL A 99 2.05 -4.67 4.55
C VAL A 99 0.70 -5.35 4.74
N LEU A 100 0.01 -5.03 5.84
CA LEU A 100 -1.27 -5.63 6.19
C LEU A 100 -2.30 -4.54 6.54
N GLY A 101 -3.34 -4.42 5.71
CA GLY A 101 -4.40 -3.43 5.88
C GLY A 101 -5.55 -3.94 6.76
N VAL A 102 -5.88 -3.20 7.81
CA VAL A 102 -7.06 -3.40 8.67
C VAL A 102 -8.01 -2.21 8.55
N LYS A 103 -9.16 -2.23 9.23
CA LYS A 103 -10.15 -1.14 9.09
C LYS A 103 -9.61 0.22 9.53
N GLY A 104 -8.88 0.33 10.64
CA GLY A 104 -8.40 1.63 11.13
C GLY A 104 -7.09 2.12 10.52
N GLY A 105 -6.38 1.28 9.76
CA GLY A 105 -5.07 1.63 9.25
C GLY A 105 -4.33 0.48 8.60
N ILE A 106 -3.01 0.62 8.47
CA ILE A 106 -2.13 -0.36 7.85
C ILE A 106 -0.96 -0.65 8.78
N TYR A 107 -0.72 -1.92 9.06
CA TYR A 107 0.51 -2.38 9.68
C TYR A 107 1.58 -2.51 8.60
N VAL A 108 2.71 -1.84 8.82
CA VAL A 108 3.89 -1.92 7.97
C VAL A 108 5.03 -2.47 8.83
N GLY A 109 5.47 -3.67 8.49
CA GLY A 109 6.65 -4.25 9.11
C GLY A 109 7.91 -3.83 8.38
N THR A 110 8.96 -3.58 9.14
CA THR A 110 10.32 -3.31 8.67
C THR A 110 11.27 -4.30 9.33
N ARG A 111 12.54 -4.31 8.92
CA ARG A 111 13.59 -5.12 9.58
C ARG A 111 13.82 -4.76 11.05
N HIS A 112 13.31 -3.63 11.53
CA HIS A 112 13.46 -3.20 12.92
C HIS A 112 12.21 -3.36 13.77
N GLY A 113 11.03 -3.57 13.17
CA GLY A 113 9.80 -3.59 13.94
C GLY A 113 8.55 -3.39 13.10
N VAL A 114 7.48 -2.95 13.74
CA VAL A 114 6.19 -2.71 13.10
C VAL A 114 5.69 -1.30 13.41
N VAL A 115 5.33 -0.58 12.36
CA VAL A 115 4.69 0.72 12.40
C VAL A 115 3.23 0.57 11.98
N PHE A 116 2.33 1.24 12.68
CA PHE A 116 0.93 1.35 12.27
C PHE A 116 0.65 2.73 11.70
N LEU A 117 0.23 2.76 10.43
CA LEU A 117 -0.28 3.94 9.75
C LEU A 117 -1.77 4.08 10.07
N SER A 118 -2.10 4.88 11.08
CA SER A 118 -3.48 5.06 11.53
C SER A 118 -4.17 6.16 10.71
N GLY A 119 -5.41 5.93 10.28
CA GLY A 119 -6.21 6.97 9.63
C GLY A 119 -7.08 6.47 8.48
N SER A 120 -7.90 7.39 7.95
CA SER A 120 -8.90 7.06 6.92
C SER A 120 -8.33 7.07 5.50
N LYS A 121 -7.32 7.92 5.28
CA LYS A 121 -6.70 8.17 3.97
C LYS A 121 -5.21 8.51 4.14
N PRO A 122 -4.38 8.29 3.10
CA PRO A 122 -2.93 8.52 3.15
C PRO A 122 -2.48 9.87 3.70
N GLY A 123 -3.13 10.96 3.31
CA GLY A 123 -2.76 12.31 3.75
C GLY A 123 -3.12 12.63 5.20
N GLU A 124 -3.83 11.75 5.90
CA GLU A 124 -4.17 11.87 7.32
C GLU A 124 -3.42 10.87 8.19
N TRP A 125 -2.53 10.05 7.60
CA TRP A 125 -1.91 8.99 8.36
C TRP A 125 -0.98 9.53 9.45
N THR A 126 -1.17 9.02 10.66
CA THR A 126 -0.20 9.14 11.74
C THR A 126 0.61 7.85 11.81
N GLN A 127 1.91 7.97 12.09
CA GLN A 127 2.79 6.82 12.26
C GLN A 127 2.96 6.53 13.74
N ASP A 128 2.50 5.35 14.16
CA ASP A 128 2.69 4.85 15.52
C ASP A 128 3.62 3.64 15.49
N GLU A 129 4.78 3.73 16.13
CA GLU A 129 5.61 2.54 16.38
C GLU A 129 4.91 1.62 17.38
N LYS A 130 4.66 0.36 16.99
CA LYS A 130 3.88 -0.58 17.81
C LYS A 130 4.73 -1.70 18.41
N SER A 131 5.78 -2.14 17.73
CA SER A 131 6.66 -3.20 18.23
C SER A 131 8.07 -3.05 17.67
N SER A 132 9.07 -3.34 18.50
CA SER A 132 10.48 -3.50 18.10
C SER A 132 10.81 -4.92 17.63
N LEU A 133 9.85 -5.86 17.66
CA LEU A 133 10.05 -7.20 17.13
C LEU A 133 9.78 -7.17 15.62
N ALA A 134 10.86 -7.32 14.86
CA ALA A 134 10.79 -7.41 13.42
C ALA A 134 9.94 -8.62 13.01
N PRO A 135 9.01 -8.45 12.07
CA PRO A 135 8.24 -9.57 11.57
C PRO A 135 9.01 -10.32 10.48
N VAL A 136 8.81 -11.63 10.41
CA VAL A 136 9.40 -12.48 9.38
C VAL A 136 8.80 -12.13 8.02
N ALA A 137 9.64 -11.79 7.05
CA ALA A 137 9.18 -11.37 5.74
C ALA A 137 8.36 -12.47 5.05
N GLY A 138 7.21 -12.11 4.47
CA GLY A 138 6.29 -13.08 3.83
C GLY A 138 5.41 -13.89 4.79
N CYS A 139 5.66 -13.83 6.11
CA CYS A 139 4.83 -14.48 7.13
C CYS A 139 3.80 -13.50 7.71
N GLY A 140 2.92 -12.97 6.86
CA GLY A 140 1.86 -12.04 7.23
C GLY A 140 0.58 -12.29 6.43
N LEU A 141 -0.58 -12.32 7.08
CA LEU A 141 -1.88 -12.42 6.41
C LEU A 141 -3.01 -11.76 7.21
N ILE A 142 -4.13 -11.52 6.55
CA ILE A 142 -5.36 -11.06 7.20
C ILE A 142 -6.27 -12.25 7.48
N VAL A 143 -6.72 -12.41 8.73
CA VAL A 143 -7.74 -13.40 9.11
C VAL A 143 -9.06 -12.73 9.46
N ASP A 144 -10.12 -13.52 9.45
CA ASP A 144 -11.35 -13.15 10.13
C ASP A 144 -11.15 -13.25 11.65
N GLY A 145 -11.51 -12.21 12.39
CA GLY A 145 -11.41 -12.19 13.84
C GLY A 145 -12.25 -13.28 14.51
N GLU A 146 -13.26 -13.83 13.84
CA GLU A 146 -14.07 -14.97 14.31
C GLU A 146 -13.31 -16.30 14.25
N SER A 147 -12.27 -16.39 13.41
CA SER A 147 -11.43 -17.59 13.31
C SER A 147 -10.44 -17.74 14.47
N LEU A 148 -10.22 -16.68 15.24
CA LEU A 148 -9.30 -16.65 16.38
C LEU A 148 -9.86 -17.41 17.58
N SER A 149 -8.98 -17.80 18.51
CA SER A 149 -9.36 -18.41 19.79
C SER A 149 -10.32 -17.50 20.57
N PRO A 150 -11.28 -18.05 21.35
CA PRO A 150 -12.33 -17.25 22.01
C PRO A 150 -11.83 -16.04 22.80
N GLN A 151 -10.67 -16.16 23.45
CA GLN A 151 -10.04 -15.09 24.22
C GLN A 151 -9.53 -13.89 23.37
N TYR A 152 -9.34 -14.07 22.06
CA TYR A 152 -8.85 -13.05 21.12
C TYR A 152 -9.84 -12.81 19.98
N GLN A 153 -11.07 -13.31 20.09
CA GLN A 153 -12.05 -13.24 19.03
C GLN A 153 -12.49 -11.79 18.82
N GLN A 154 -12.46 -11.33 17.56
CA GLN A 154 -12.82 -9.96 17.18
C GLN A 154 -13.97 -10.02 16.16
N SER A 155 -15.21 -10.19 16.65
CA SER A 155 -16.37 -10.45 15.78
C SER A 155 -16.58 -9.35 14.75
N GLY A 156 -16.81 -9.76 13.49
CA GLY A 156 -17.03 -8.85 12.36
C GLY A 156 -15.81 -7.99 11.98
N ARG A 157 -14.62 -8.26 12.55
CA ARG A 157 -13.39 -7.51 12.27
C ARG A 157 -12.37 -8.37 11.54
N LYS A 158 -11.57 -7.72 10.70
CA LYS A 158 -10.37 -8.33 10.12
C LYS A 158 -9.18 -8.03 11.01
N VAL A 159 -8.38 -9.05 11.28
CA VAL A 159 -7.20 -8.97 12.16
C VAL A 159 -5.97 -9.27 11.32
N ALA A 160 -4.98 -8.39 11.41
CA ALA A 160 -3.67 -8.65 10.83
C ALA A 160 -2.93 -9.66 11.70
N VAL A 161 -2.35 -10.69 11.09
CA VAL A 161 -1.56 -11.68 11.80
C VAL A 161 -0.22 -11.84 11.12
N TRP A 162 0.85 -11.84 11.90
CA TRP A 162 2.19 -12.08 11.40
C TRP A 162 3.03 -12.87 12.39
N LEU A 163 4.11 -13.46 11.89
CA LEU A 163 5.08 -14.17 12.72
C LEU A 163 6.25 -13.26 13.09
N SER A 164 6.70 -13.35 14.33
CA SER A 164 7.92 -12.70 14.83
C SER A 164 8.69 -13.66 15.75
N ALA A 165 9.79 -13.20 16.34
CA ALA A 165 10.58 -13.97 17.30
C ALA A 165 9.79 -14.40 18.55
N SER A 166 8.71 -13.71 18.93
CA SER A 166 7.85 -14.08 20.07
C SER A 166 6.64 -14.94 19.68
N GLY A 167 6.63 -15.46 18.45
CA GLY A 167 5.49 -16.20 17.88
C GLY A 167 4.55 -15.34 17.06
N PHE A 168 3.31 -15.79 16.96
CA PHE A 168 2.27 -15.07 16.21
C PHE A 168 1.82 -13.82 16.95
N ILE A 169 1.78 -12.71 16.23
CA ILE A 169 1.31 -11.41 16.70
C ILE A 169 0.00 -11.09 16.00
N LEU A 170 -0.96 -10.56 16.76
CA LEU A 170 -2.26 -10.10 16.26
C LEU A 170 -2.31 -8.57 16.28
N GLY A 171 -2.58 -7.94 15.15
CA GLY A 171 -2.84 -6.51 15.01
C GLY A 171 -4.32 -6.22 14.81
N CYS A 172 -4.90 -5.53 15.78
CA CYS A 172 -6.30 -5.12 15.81
C CYS A 172 -6.57 -3.91 14.89
N ASP A 173 -7.85 -3.60 14.68
CA ASP A 173 -8.24 -2.49 13.80
C ASP A 173 -7.92 -1.10 14.36
N ASP A 174 -7.80 -0.97 15.68
CA ASP A 174 -7.43 0.25 16.40
C ASP A 174 -5.91 0.48 16.52
N GLY A 175 -5.10 -0.42 15.96
CA GLY A 175 -3.65 -0.37 16.08
C GLY A 175 -3.10 -1.09 17.31
N GLN A 176 -3.94 -1.66 18.19
CA GLN A 176 -3.48 -2.46 19.32
C GLN A 176 -2.81 -3.74 18.82
N ILE A 177 -1.73 -4.14 19.51
CA ILE A 177 -1.05 -5.42 19.27
C ILE A 177 -1.31 -6.37 20.44
N LEU A 178 -1.61 -7.63 20.12
CA LEU A 178 -1.71 -8.73 21.07
C LEU A 178 -0.65 -9.79 20.73
N THR A 179 0.03 -10.31 21.76
CA THR A 179 1.10 -11.31 21.61
C THR A 179 0.78 -12.58 22.41
N PRO A 180 -0.11 -13.46 21.92
CA PRO A 180 -0.60 -14.64 22.65
C PRO A 180 0.47 -15.61 23.17
N GLN A 181 1.65 -15.60 22.55
CA GLN A 181 2.70 -16.59 22.76
C GLN A 181 3.98 -16.02 23.37
N ALA A 182 4.02 -14.73 23.72
CA ALA A 182 5.25 -14.04 24.13
C ALA A 182 5.96 -14.71 25.31
N ASP A 183 5.20 -15.22 26.29
CA ASP A 183 5.78 -15.86 27.48
C ASP A 183 6.16 -17.34 27.27
N ARG A 184 5.85 -17.91 26.11
CA ARG A 184 5.93 -19.37 25.87
C ARG A 184 6.76 -19.76 24.66
N LEU A 185 6.99 -18.82 23.74
CA LEU A 185 7.63 -19.10 22.46
C LEU A 185 8.69 -18.06 22.17
N SER A 186 9.91 -18.55 21.95
CA SER A 186 11.00 -17.79 21.36
C SER A 186 11.47 -18.56 20.13
N ILE A 187 11.42 -17.92 18.97
CA ILE A 187 11.78 -18.48 17.68
C ILE A 187 13.04 -17.77 17.21
N ASP A 188 14.04 -18.54 16.82
CA ASP A 188 15.16 -18.00 16.03
C ASP A 188 14.64 -17.71 14.61
N THR A 189 14.36 -16.44 14.34
CA THR A 189 13.71 -16.03 13.09
C THR A 189 14.71 -15.96 11.95
N THR A 190 14.42 -16.63 10.85
CA THR A 190 15.11 -16.42 9.57
C THR A 190 14.67 -15.10 8.91
N GLU A 191 15.34 -14.70 7.83
CA GLU A 191 15.00 -13.47 7.11
C GLU A 191 13.62 -13.54 6.42
N SER A 192 13.17 -14.74 6.04
CA SER A 192 11.95 -14.95 5.25
C SER A 192 11.20 -16.24 5.56
N GLY A 193 9.93 -16.28 5.19
CA GLY A 193 9.11 -17.46 5.28
C GLY A 193 7.84 -17.35 4.45
N ALA A 194 6.98 -18.35 4.60
CA ALA A 194 5.63 -18.34 4.06
C ALA A 194 4.64 -18.71 5.17
N MET A 195 3.47 -18.07 5.16
CA MET A 195 2.41 -18.36 6.12
C MET A 195 1.08 -18.63 5.40
N VAL A 196 0.35 -19.62 5.89
CA VAL A 196 -0.98 -19.97 5.40
C VAL A 196 -1.95 -20.11 6.58
N ALA A 197 -3.18 -19.66 6.36
CA ALA A 197 -4.30 -19.90 7.24
C ALA A 197 -5.24 -20.92 6.59
N HIS A 198 -5.56 -21.99 7.33
CA HIS A 198 -6.56 -22.97 6.92
C HIS A 198 -7.50 -23.26 8.09
N SER A 199 -8.78 -22.90 7.93
CA SER A 199 -9.78 -22.94 9.00
C SER A 199 -9.34 -22.15 10.23
N ARG A 200 -9.10 -22.81 11.37
CA ARG A 200 -8.63 -22.19 12.62
C ARG A 200 -7.14 -22.43 12.89
N ARG A 201 -6.39 -22.88 11.88
CA ARG A 201 -4.96 -23.19 12.00
C ARG A 201 -4.13 -22.22 11.17
N LEU A 202 -3.16 -21.61 11.82
CA LEU A 202 -2.07 -20.87 11.17
C LEU A 202 -0.86 -21.80 11.09
N THR A 203 -0.18 -21.81 9.95
CA THR A 203 1.06 -22.56 9.75
C THR A 203 2.03 -21.68 8.99
N ALA A 204 3.23 -21.53 9.54
CA ALA A 204 4.31 -20.78 8.94
C ALA A 204 5.51 -21.70 8.75
N THR A 205 6.17 -21.58 7.60
CA THR A 205 7.40 -22.30 7.25
C THR A 205 8.50 -21.29 7.00
N LEU A 206 9.59 -21.40 7.76
CA LEU A 206 10.77 -20.55 7.69
C LEU A 206 11.78 -21.15 6.72
N HIS A 207 12.47 -20.31 5.95
CA HIS A 207 13.54 -20.71 5.03
C HIS A 207 14.59 -19.61 4.91
#